data_AF-A0A538IRE3-F1
#
_entry.id   AF-A0A538IRE3-F1
#
_cell.length_a   1.000
_cell.length_b   1.000
_cell.length_c   1.000
_cell.angle_alpha   90.00
_cell.angle_beta   90.00
_cell.angle_gamma   90.00
#
_symmetry.space_group_name_H-M   'P 1'
#
loop_
_entity.id
_entity.type
_entity.pdbx_description
1 polymer ?
#
loop_
_entity_poly.entity_id
_entity_poly.type
_entity_poly.pdbx_seq_one_letter_code
_entity_poly.pdbx_strand_id
1 'polypeptide(L)'
;DDFKKAETLSLPITLLILLVAFGALVAAGLPLLLGLTAVLATLGVLGPISHLWAVDQAVQSVVLLIGLAVGVDYSLFYIRREREERAAGRSEKTALDVAAATSGRAVLVSGFTVMAAMAGLYITGNVTFASFGTGTILVV
;
A
#
# COMPACT_ATOMS: atom_id res chain seq x y z
N ASP A 1 10.67 8.58 -16.96
CA ASP A 1 10.72 9.86 -16.21
C ASP A 1 9.66 10.01 -15.14
N ASP A 2 8.44 9.54 -15.36
CA ASP A 2 7.34 9.69 -14.38
C ASP A 2 7.58 8.96 -13.06
N PHE A 3 8.17 7.76 -13.08
CA PHE A 3 8.52 7.04 -11.84
C PHE A 3 9.51 7.83 -10.96
N LYS A 4 10.59 8.35 -11.56
CA LYS A 4 11.59 9.16 -10.83
C LYS A 4 10.97 10.46 -10.29
N LYS A 5 10.10 11.11 -11.05
CA LYS A 5 9.35 12.29 -10.59
C LYS A 5 8.38 11.94 -9.45
N ALA A 6 7.65 10.84 -9.56
CA ALA A 6 6.74 10.37 -8.54
C ALA A 6 7.49 10.02 -7.24
N GLU A 7 8.65 9.37 -7.32
CA GLU A 7 9.47 9.07 -6.15
C GLU A 7 10.01 10.34 -5.48
N THR A 8 10.63 11.22 -6.27
CA THR A 8 11.27 12.45 -5.76
C THR A 8 10.30 13.47 -5.19
N LEU A 9 9.07 13.55 -5.72
CA LEU A 9 8.08 14.52 -5.27
C LEU A 9 7.07 13.93 -4.29
N SER A 10 6.57 12.71 -4.53
CA SER A 10 5.50 12.15 -3.71
C SER A 10 6.00 11.70 -2.34
N LEU A 11 7.22 11.15 -2.22
CA LEU A 11 7.72 10.69 -0.92
C LEU A 11 7.90 11.84 0.09
N PRO A 12 8.55 12.97 -0.25
CA PRO A 12 8.67 14.09 0.69
C PRO A 12 7.31 14.69 1.04
N ILE A 13 6.40 14.80 0.07
CA ILE A 13 5.06 15.35 0.30
C ILE A 13 4.25 14.43 1.21
N THR A 14 4.22 13.12 0.95
CA THR A 14 3.54 12.14 1.79
C THR A 14 4.12 12.14 3.20
N LEU A 15 5.45 12.16 3.34
CA LEU A 15 6.09 12.25 4.65
C LEU A 15 5.71 13.52 5.39
N LEU A 16 5.65 14.67 4.72
CA LEU A 16 5.24 15.94 5.31
C LEU A 16 3.79 15.90 5.79
N ILE A 17 2.87 15.37 4.96
CA ILE A 17 1.45 15.21 5.33
C ILE A 17 1.32 14.31 6.55
N LEU A 18 2.02 13.18 6.56
CA LEU A 18 2.04 12.26 7.69
C LEU A 18 2.63 12.90 8.95
N LEU A 19 3.70 13.68 8.81
CA LEU A 19 4.31 14.39 9.93
C LEU A 19 3.36 15.41 10.55
N VAL A 20 2.59 16.12 9.73
CA VAL A 20 1.52 17.03 10.18
C VAL A 20 0.39 16.25 10.86
N ALA A 21 0.00 15.10 10.34
CA ALA A 21 -1.08 14.28 10.90
C ALA A 21 -0.72 13.63 12.25
N PHE A 22 0.52 13.16 12.42
CA PHE A 22 0.95 12.42 13.62
C PHE A 22 1.75 13.24 14.63
N GLY A 23 2.35 14.36 14.21
CA GLY A 23 3.21 15.20 15.05
C GLY A 23 4.55 14.56 15.47
N ALA A 24 4.83 13.33 15.02
CA ALA A 24 6.05 12.60 15.36
C ALA A 24 6.63 11.88 14.14
N LEU A 25 7.94 12.07 13.91
CA LEU A 25 8.64 11.51 12.75
C LEU A 25 8.56 9.98 12.70
N VAL A 26 8.66 9.31 13.85
CA VAL A 26 8.59 7.84 13.92
C VAL A 26 7.20 7.33 13.54
N ALA A 27 6.14 8.01 14.00
CA ALA A 27 4.76 7.64 13.69
C ALA A 27 4.41 7.86 12.21
N ALA A 28 4.99 8.89 11.59
CA ALA A 28 4.87 9.14 10.15
C ALA A 28 5.73 8.20 9.30
N GLY A 29 6.93 7.85 9.80
CA GLY A 29 7.88 7.02 9.08
C GLY A 29 7.41 5.58 8.93
N LEU A 30 6.71 5.02 9.92
CA LEU A 30 6.28 3.62 9.89
C LEU A 30 5.31 3.32 8.72
N PRO A 31 4.19 4.04 8.51
CA PRO A 31 3.32 3.84 7.34
C PRO A 31 4.06 3.96 6.01
N LEU A 32 4.93 4.96 5.89
CA LEU A 32 5.68 5.22 4.65
C LEU A 32 6.66 4.09 4.36
N LEU A 33 7.39 3.62 5.38
CA LEU A 33 8.31 2.50 5.26
C LEU A 33 7.57 1.23 4.84
N LEU A 34 6.42 0.91 5.47
CA LEU A 34 5.63 -0.26 5.11
C LEU A 34 5.17 -0.20 3.65
N GLY A 35 4.61 0.94 3.21
CA GLY A 35 4.21 1.14 1.81
C GLY A 35 5.38 1.01 0.83
N LEU A 36 6.54 1.61 1.15
CA LEU A 36 7.74 1.49 0.32
C LEU A 36 8.25 0.05 0.24
N THR A 37 8.26 -0.68 1.35
CA THR A 37 8.68 -2.09 1.32
C THR A 37 7.77 -2.96 0.47
N ALA A 38 6.46 -2.72 0.49
CA ALA A 38 5.51 -3.40 -0.39
C ALA A 38 5.80 -3.09 -1.86
N VAL A 39 5.96 -1.81 -2.22
CA VAL A 39 6.31 -1.39 -3.58
C VAL A 39 7.60 -2.05 -4.05
N LEU A 40 8.67 -1.99 -3.25
CA LEU A 40 9.96 -2.59 -3.60
C LEU A 40 9.87 -4.11 -3.76
N ALA A 41 9.12 -4.79 -2.88
CA ALA A 41 8.88 -6.22 -2.99
C ALA A 41 8.12 -6.56 -4.27
N THR A 42 7.07 -5.81 -4.61
CA THR A 42 6.30 -6.01 -5.84
C THR A 42 7.15 -5.79 -7.08
N LEU A 43 7.94 -4.72 -7.13
CA LEU A 43 8.86 -4.47 -8.25
C LEU A 43 9.91 -5.58 -8.37
N GLY A 44 10.41 -6.07 -7.22
CA GLY A 44 11.33 -7.21 -7.16
C GLY A 44 10.73 -8.51 -7.70
N VAL A 45 9.43 -8.74 -7.48
CA VAL A 45 8.69 -9.90 -8.01
C VAL A 45 8.31 -9.71 -9.48
N LEU A 46 7.98 -8.49 -9.91
CA LEU A 46 7.66 -8.17 -11.30
C LEU A 46 8.86 -8.31 -12.23
N GLY A 47 10.09 -8.09 -11.74
CA GLY A 47 11.32 -8.30 -12.51
C GLY A 47 11.40 -9.70 -13.12
N PRO A 48 11.40 -10.78 -12.31
CA PRO A 48 11.34 -12.16 -12.80
C PRO A 48 10.14 -12.46 -13.69
N ILE A 49 8.95 -11.95 -13.35
CA ILE A 49 7.72 -12.15 -14.14
C ILE A 49 7.88 -11.56 -15.55
N SER A 50 8.59 -10.44 -15.70
CA SER A 50 8.83 -9.78 -16.99
C SER A 50 9.65 -10.62 -17.97
N HIS A 51 10.36 -11.65 -17.50
CA HIS A 51 11.03 -12.63 -18.37
C HIS A 51 10.09 -13.71 -18.90
N LEU A 52 8.97 -13.96 -18.21
CA LEU A 52 7.99 -14.98 -18.58
C LEU A 52 6.87 -14.39 -19.45
N TRP A 53 6.41 -13.19 -19.12
CA TRP A 53 5.35 -12.48 -19.83
C TRP A 53 5.73 -11.03 -20.12
N ALA A 54 5.18 -10.45 -21.18
CA ALA A 54 5.36 -9.04 -21.49
C ALA A 54 4.72 -8.19 -20.40
N VAL A 55 5.50 -7.29 -19.81
CA VAL A 55 5.06 -6.35 -18.77
C VAL A 55 5.25 -4.93 -19.26
N ASP A 56 4.20 -4.12 -19.17
CA ASP A 56 4.24 -2.71 -19.55
C ASP A 56 5.09 -1.89 -18.56
N GLN A 57 5.96 -1.00 -19.05
CA GLN A 57 6.81 -0.16 -18.20
C GLN A 57 6.00 0.77 -17.28
N ALA A 58 4.80 1.19 -17.70
CA ALA A 58 3.92 2.03 -16.90
C ALA A 58 3.43 1.33 -15.62
N VAL A 59 3.55 0.00 -15.52
CA VAL A 59 3.17 -0.75 -14.31
C VAL A 59 3.93 -0.26 -13.07
N GLN A 60 5.19 0.20 -13.25
CA GLN A 60 6.00 0.65 -12.12
C GLN A 60 5.41 1.89 -11.45
N SER A 61 4.89 2.82 -12.25
CA SER A 61 4.19 4.01 -11.76
C SER A 61 2.88 3.64 -11.06
N VAL A 62 2.14 2.66 -11.59
CA VAL A 62 0.88 2.18 -10.99
C VAL A 62 1.15 1.50 -9.64
N VAL A 63 2.15 0.62 -9.58
CA VAL A 63 2.56 -0.07 -8.34
C VAL A 63 2.99 0.94 -7.28
N LEU A 64 3.81 1.94 -7.65
CA LEU A 64 4.23 2.99 -6.72
C LEU A 64 3.03 3.79 -6.20
N LEU A 65 2.16 4.25 -7.10
CA LEU A 65 1.01 5.09 -6.75
C LEU A 65 0.02 4.35 -5.86
N ILE A 66 -0.39 3.13 -6.25
CA ILE A 66 -1.38 2.36 -5.50
C ILE A 66 -0.75 1.78 -4.23
N GLY A 67 0.46 1.24 -4.31
CA GLY A 67 1.16 0.67 -3.15
C GLY A 67 1.41 1.67 -2.04
N LEU A 68 1.83 2.90 -2.38
CA LEU A 68 1.96 3.97 -1.39
C LEU A 68 0.60 4.42 -0.85
N ALA A 69 -0.38 4.66 -1.71
CA ALA A 69 -1.70 5.14 -1.27
C ALA A 69 -2.35 4.14 -0.31
N VAL A 70 -2.48 2.90 -0.75
CA VAL A 70 -3.16 1.84 -0.02
C VAL A 70 -2.33 1.39 1.20
N GLY A 71 -1.02 1.22 1.04
CA GLY A 71 -0.13 0.80 2.14
C GLY A 71 -0.08 1.82 3.28
N VAL A 72 -0.04 3.12 2.94
CA VAL A 72 -0.14 4.18 3.95
C VAL A 72 -1.52 4.15 4.58
N ASP A 73 -2.61 4.23 3.81
CA ASP A 73 -3.97 4.30 4.36
C ASP A 73 -4.31 3.11 5.28
N TYR A 74 -3.91 1.89 4.91
CA TYR A 74 -4.12 0.70 5.72
C TYR A 74 -3.33 0.74 7.03
N SER A 75 -2.08 1.17 6.97
CA SER A 75 -1.24 1.34 8.15
C SER A 75 -1.83 2.41 9.08
N LEU A 76 -2.31 3.52 8.52
CA LEU A 76 -2.96 4.60 9.26
C LEU A 76 -4.22 4.13 9.97
N PHE A 77 -5.08 3.37 9.28
CA PHE A 77 -6.32 2.86 9.85
C PHE A 77 -6.05 1.88 11.00
N TYR A 78 -5.01 1.06 10.87
CA TYR A 78 -4.58 0.13 11.90
C TYR A 78 -4.00 0.86 13.13
N ILE A 79 -3.02 1.75 12.92
CA ILE A 79 -2.36 2.50 13.99
C ILE A 79 -3.37 3.39 14.73
N ARG A 80 -4.24 4.08 13.99
CA ARG A 80 -5.28 4.92 14.60
C ARG A 80 -6.17 4.09 15.53
N ARG A 81 -6.58 2.90 15.10
CA ARG A 81 -7.43 2.04 15.92
C ARG A 81 -6.72 1.56 17.18
N GLU A 82 -5.47 1.14 17.06
CA GLU A 82 -4.65 0.74 18.21
C GLU A 82 -4.52 1.89 19.22
N ARG A 83 -4.26 3.12 18.74
CA ARG A 83 -4.15 4.30 19.59
C ARG A 83 -5.47 4.67 20.27
N GLU A 84 -6.61 4.55 19.59
CA GLU A 84 -7.94 4.75 20.17
C GLU A 84 -8.19 3.76 21.33
N GLU A 85 -7.82 2.49 21.15
CA GLU A 85 -7.99 1.46 22.17
C GLU A 85 -7.07 1.66 23.39
N ARG A 86 -5.84 2.13 23.16
CA ARG A 86 -4.93 2.54 24.25
C ARG A 86 -5.44 3.77 25.00
N ALA A 87 -5.97 4.75 24.27
CA ALA A 87 -6.58 5.94 24.89
C ALA A 87 -7.83 5.58 25.72
N ALA A 88 -8.53 4.49 25.37
CA ALA A 88 -9.61 3.92 26.16
C ALA A 88 -9.14 3.11 27.39
N GLY A 89 -7.83 3.09 27.68
CA GLY A 89 -7.25 2.46 28.88
C GLY A 89 -6.91 0.98 28.74
N ARG A 90 -6.94 0.42 27.53
CA ARG A 90 -6.56 -0.99 27.30
C ARG A 90 -5.05 -1.17 27.32
N SER A 91 -4.61 -2.37 27.72
CA SER A 91 -3.19 -2.76 27.63
C SER A 91 -2.72 -2.79 26.17
N GLU A 92 -1.42 -2.62 25.92
CA GLU A 92 -0.85 -2.62 24.56
C GLU A 92 -1.22 -3.88 23.78
N LYS A 93 -1.11 -5.05 24.42
CA LYS A 93 -1.46 -6.33 23.78
C LYS A 93 -2.95 -6.39 23.43
N THR A 94 -3.82 -6.00 24.36
CA THR A 94 -5.27 -6.01 24.13
C THR A 94 -5.68 -5.02 23.04
N ALA A 95 -5.07 -3.83 23.02
CA ALA A 95 -5.32 -2.82 21.99
C ALA A 95 -4.93 -3.34 20.60
N LEU A 96 -3.77 -4.01 20.50
CA LEU A 96 -3.30 -4.64 19.27
C LEU A 96 -4.26 -5.75 18.79
N ASP A 97 -4.67 -6.64 19.69
CA ASP A 97 -5.58 -7.75 19.37
C ASP A 97 -6.93 -7.23 18.85
N VAL A 98 -7.46 -6.15 19.46
CA VAL A 98 -8.72 -5.54 19.02
C VAL A 98 -8.55 -4.80 17.69
N ALA A 99 -7.45 -4.07 17.50
CA ALA A 99 -7.15 -3.42 16.23
C ALA A 99 -7.04 -4.45 15.09
N ALA A 100 -6.41 -5.61 15.34
CA ALA A 100 -6.33 -6.72 14.40
C ALA A 100 -7.72 -7.28 14.05
N ALA A 101 -8.55 -7.54 15.06
CA ALA A 101 -9.88 -8.11 14.88
C ALA A 101 -10.88 -7.18 14.17
N THR A 102 -10.65 -5.86 14.22
CA THR A 102 -11.55 -4.83 13.67
C THR A 102 -10.97 -4.20 12.41
N SER A 103 -10.05 -3.24 12.57
CA SER A 103 -9.39 -2.54 11.46
C SER A 103 -8.59 -3.49 10.57
N GLY A 104 -7.88 -4.47 11.14
CA GLY A 104 -7.15 -5.47 10.36
C GLY A 104 -8.07 -6.27 9.44
N ARG A 105 -9.21 -6.74 9.96
CA ARG A 105 -10.22 -7.42 9.14
C ARG A 105 -10.81 -6.51 8.06
N ALA A 106 -11.08 -5.24 8.38
CA ALA A 106 -11.58 -4.27 7.40
C ALA A 106 -10.57 -4.02 6.27
N VAL A 107 -9.29 -3.88 6.60
CA VAL A 107 -8.18 -3.73 5.65
C VAL A 107 -8.09 -4.93 4.71
N LEU A 108 -8.19 -6.16 5.22
CA LEU A 108 -8.17 -7.37 4.38
C LEU A 108 -9.35 -7.40 3.40
N VAL A 109 -10.56 -7.07 3.86
CA VAL A 109 -11.75 -7.01 2.99
C VAL A 109 -11.59 -5.94 1.91
N SER A 110 -11.06 -4.78 2.26
CA SER A 110 -10.73 -3.71 1.30
C SER A 110 -9.70 -4.19 0.27
N GLY A 111 -8.62 -4.84 0.71
CA GLY A 111 -7.59 -5.41 -0.16
C GLY A 111 -8.16 -6.41 -1.16
N PHE A 112 -8.94 -7.38 -0.68
CA PHE A 112 -9.62 -8.34 -1.56
C PHE A 112 -10.57 -7.66 -2.56
N THR A 113 -11.23 -6.59 -2.16
CA THR A 113 -12.12 -5.83 -3.05
C THR A 113 -11.32 -5.17 -4.18
N VAL A 114 -10.16 -4.57 -3.87
CA VAL A 114 -9.26 -4.00 -4.88
C VAL A 114 -8.72 -5.09 -5.79
N MET A 115 -8.25 -6.21 -5.24
CA MET A 115 -7.75 -7.34 -6.03
C MET A 115 -8.82 -7.88 -6.99
N ALA A 116 -10.06 -8.05 -6.52
CA ALA A 116 -11.17 -8.50 -7.34
C ALA A 116 -11.52 -7.50 -8.46
N ALA A 117 -11.51 -6.20 -8.16
CA ALA A 117 -11.74 -5.16 -9.16
C ALA A 117 -10.63 -5.16 -10.24
N MET A 118 -9.38 -5.29 -9.83
CA MET A 118 -8.22 -5.32 -10.73
C MET A 118 -8.15 -6.59 -11.56
N ALA A 119 -8.66 -7.71 -11.06
CA ALA A 119 -8.77 -8.95 -11.83
C ALA A 119 -9.68 -8.78 -13.08
N GLY A 120 -10.62 -7.82 -13.05
CA GLY A 120 -11.43 -7.49 -14.23
C GLY A 120 -10.60 -6.99 -15.42
N LEU A 121 -9.42 -6.41 -15.20
CA LEU A 121 -8.55 -5.92 -16.27
C LEU A 121 -8.02 -7.04 -17.18
N TYR A 122 -7.94 -8.28 -16.68
CA TYR A 122 -7.54 -9.44 -17.49
C TYR A 122 -8.54 -9.77 -18.60
N ILE A 123 -9.81 -9.37 -18.46
CA ILE A 123 -10.86 -9.62 -19.46
C ILE A 123 -10.62 -8.80 -20.74
N THR A 124 -9.90 -7.69 -20.65
CA THR A 124 -9.65 -6.77 -21.77
C THR A 124 -8.81 -7.37 -22.90
N GLY A 125 -8.03 -8.44 -22.62
CA GLY A 125 -7.09 -9.04 -23.57
C GLY A 125 -5.88 -8.17 -23.92
N ASN A 126 -5.70 -7.02 -23.26
CA ASN A 126 -4.59 -6.11 -23.51
C ASN A 126 -3.46 -6.28 -22.47
N VAL A 127 -2.22 -6.32 -22.94
CA VAL A 127 -1.03 -6.55 -22.11
C VAL A 127 -0.82 -5.44 -21.06
N THR A 128 -1.10 -4.18 -21.41
CA THR A 128 -0.96 -3.05 -20.48
C THR A 128 -1.95 -3.16 -19.32
N PHE A 129 -3.22 -3.45 -19.61
CA PHE A 129 -4.23 -3.63 -18.56
C PHE A 129 -3.96 -4.87 -17.71
N ALA A 130 -3.55 -5.99 -18.30
CA ALA A 130 -3.12 -7.17 -17.55
C ALA A 130 -1.90 -6.89 -16.66
N SER A 131 -0.95 -6.07 -17.14
CA SER A 131 0.21 -5.63 -16.36
C SER A 131 -0.23 -4.80 -15.15
N PHE A 132 -1.14 -3.83 -15.34
CA PHE A 132 -1.67 -3.02 -14.26
C PHE A 132 -2.45 -3.84 -13.23
N GLY A 133 -3.28 -4.79 -13.69
CA GLY A 133 -3.98 -5.73 -12.83
C GLY A 133 -3.00 -6.53 -11.98
N THR A 134 -1.99 -7.14 -12.61
CA THR A 134 -0.97 -7.93 -11.93
C THR A 134 -0.17 -7.11 -10.92
N GLY A 135 0.33 -5.95 -11.33
CA GLY A 135 1.11 -5.07 -10.45
C GLY A 135 0.30 -4.60 -9.25
N THR A 136 -0.97 -4.24 -9.45
CA THR A 136 -1.85 -3.80 -8.37
C THR A 136 -2.20 -4.94 -7.42
N ILE A 137 -2.52 -6.12 -7.94
CA ILE A 137 -2.82 -7.31 -7.12
C ILE A 137 -1.61 -7.73 -6.28
N LEU A 138 -0.39 -7.57 -6.80
CA LEU A 138 0.83 -7.93 -6.08
C LEU A 138 1.24 -6.93 -5.00
N VAL A 139 0.82 -5.66 -5.09
CA VAL A 139 1.22 -4.62 -4.11
C VAL A 139 0.23 -4.45 -2.97
N VAL A 140 -1.01 -4.90 -3.16
CA VAL A 140 -2.10 -4.87 -2.18
C VAL A 140 -2.11 -6.15 -1.36
#